data_AF-X1DTC8-F1
#
_entry.id   AF-X1DTC8-F1
#
_cell.length_a   1.000
_cell.length_b   1.000
_cell.length_c   1.000
_cell.angle_alpha   90.00
_cell.angle_beta   90.00
_cell.angle_gamma   90.00
#
_symmetry.space_group_name_H-M   'P 1'
#
loop_
_entity.id
_entity.type
_entity.pdbx_description
1 polymer ?
#
loop_
_entity_poly.entity_id
_entity_poly.type
_entity_poly.pdbx_seq_one_letter_code
_entity_poly.pdbx_strand_id
1 'polypeptide(L)'
;LTYFKSYYPEANIESNELIEVQMNYVVAQSNAMNSTWSLNGYTGNSNCSTAVLDSGIDSNNTFFPTGFNPINLTGNIISWKDFIHELPNPYDDNGHGTFISSIIVGTGTEPYNSTNKINMTFSGNYSHMHMYDEYMIGRNFTFKLATFNVSKENSQVFVNSSWKEIVAGIDEFWIELYNETSLVNKSKNIKNETFY
;
A
#
# COMPACT_ATOMS: atom_id res chain seq x y z
N LEU A 1 -21.53 28.73 -13.31
CA LEU A 1 -22.29 27.85 -12.39
C LEU A 1 -23.62 28.45 -11.95
N THR A 2 -23.65 29.70 -11.48
CA THR A 2 -24.84 30.34 -10.89
C THR A 2 -26.03 30.45 -11.85
N TYR A 3 -25.78 30.68 -13.14
CA TYR A 3 -26.82 30.79 -14.17
C TYR A 3 -27.42 29.43 -14.59
N PHE A 4 -26.73 28.30 -14.34
CA PHE A 4 -27.24 26.97 -14.72
C PHE A 4 -28.15 26.39 -13.64
N LYS A 5 -27.79 26.58 -12.35
CA LYS A 5 -28.63 26.19 -11.20
C LYS A 5 -29.94 26.97 -11.11
N SER A 6 -30.05 28.16 -11.72
CA SER A 6 -31.31 28.91 -11.71
C SER A 6 -32.37 28.30 -12.64
N TYR A 7 -31.96 27.57 -13.68
CA TYR A 7 -32.88 26.87 -14.59
C TYR A 7 -33.09 25.41 -14.18
N TYR A 8 -32.11 24.80 -13.49
CA TYR A 8 -32.17 23.42 -13.03
C TYR A 8 -31.83 23.34 -11.54
N PRO A 9 -32.76 23.72 -10.65
CA PRO A 9 -32.50 23.81 -9.21
C PRO A 9 -32.21 22.45 -8.55
N GLU A 10 -32.64 21.35 -9.16
CA GLU A 10 -32.33 19.98 -8.70
C GLU A 10 -31.06 19.39 -9.33
N ALA A 11 -30.37 20.13 -10.22
CA ALA A 11 -29.13 19.64 -10.80
C ALA A 11 -27.99 19.69 -9.77
N ASN A 12 -27.53 18.51 -9.36
CA ASN A 12 -26.25 18.36 -8.66
C ASN A 12 -25.11 18.61 -9.64
N ILE A 13 -24.42 19.74 -9.46
CA ILE A 13 -23.21 20.08 -10.20
C ILE A 13 -22.05 19.77 -9.27
N GLU A 14 -21.39 18.65 -9.53
CA GLU A 14 -20.14 18.30 -8.87
C GLU A 14 -18.98 18.86 -9.70
N SER A 15 -17.96 19.40 -9.02
CA SER A 15 -16.70 19.76 -9.67
C SER A 15 -15.99 18.50 -10.15
N ASN A 16 -15.27 18.58 -11.27
CA ASN A 16 -14.33 17.53 -11.65
C ASN A 16 -13.30 17.36 -10.53
N GLU A 17 -13.50 16.35 -9.69
CA GLU A 17 -12.44 15.85 -8.83
C GLU A 17 -11.56 14.91 -9.64
N LEU A 18 -10.26 14.86 -9.32
CA LEU A 18 -9.41 13.78 -9.77
C LEU A 18 -9.97 12.49 -9.16
N ILE A 19 -10.73 11.74 -9.94
CA ILE A 19 -11.17 10.40 -9.56
C ILE A 19 -9.95 9.50 -9.66
N GLU A 20 -9.12 9.50 -8.62
CA GLU A 20 -8.17 8.43 -8.38
C GLU A 20 -8.98 7.21 -7.96
N VAL A 21 -9.00 6.17 -8.79
CA VAL A 21 -9.68 4.92 -8.45
C VAL A 21 -8.90 4.26 -7.33
N GLN A 22 -9.27 4.55 -6.08
CA GLN A 22 -8.61 4.00 -4.90
C GLN A 22 -9.09 2.57 -4.63
N MET A 23 -8.73 1.64 -5.51
CA MET A 23 -8.96 0.21 -5.26
C MET A 23 -8.31 -0.26 -3.96
N ASN A 24 -7.26 0.42 -3.46
CA ASN A 24 -6.73 0.22 -2.10
C ASN A 24 -7.81 0.28 -1.01
N TYR A 25 -8.79 1.19 -1.17
CA TYR A 25 -9.91 1.31 -0.24
C TYR A 25 -10.93 0.17 -0.41
N VAL A 26 -11.23 -0.23 -1.65
CA VAL A 26 -12.15 -1.34 -1.97
C VAL A 26 -11.60 -2.69 -1.48
N VAL A 27 -10.31 -2.95 -1.68
CA VAL A 27 -9.65 -4.20 -1.23
C VAL A 27 -9.65 -4.27 0.30
N ALA A 28 -9.53 -3.14 1.01
CA ALA A 28 -9.67 -3.08 2.45
C ALA A 28 -11.13 -3.33 2.91
N GLN A 29 -12.11 -2.67 2.28
CA GLN A 29 -13.53 -2.82 2.63
C GLN A 29 -14.10 -4.22 2.33
N SER A 30 -13.63 -4.86 1.26
CA SER A 30 -14.07 -6.21 0.87
C SER A 30 -13.42 -7.32 1.70
N ASN A 31 -12.51 -6.99 2.63
CA ASN A 31 -11.65 -7.94 3.36
C ASN A 31 -10.80 -8.85 2.45
N ALA A 32 -10.67 -8.53 1.16
CA ALA A 32 -9.81 -9.28 0.25
C ALA A 32 -8.36 -9.21 0.74
N MET A 33 -7.86 -8.01 1.09
CA MET A 33 -6.48 -7.84 1.59
C MET A 33 -6.25 -8.63 2.88
N ASN A 34 -7.19 -8.54 3.82
CA ASN A 34 -7.04 -9.15 5.14
C ASN A 34 -7.03 -10.68 5.03
N SER A 35 -7.98 -11.26 4.29
CA SER A 35 -8.14 -12.71 4.17
C SER A 35 -7.11 -13.39 3.26
N THR A 36 -6.69 -12.79 2.15
CA THR A 36 -5.73 -13.44 1.22
C THR A 36 -4.30 -12.95 1.41
N TRP A 37 -4.05 -11.63 1.48
CA TRP A 37 -2.69 -11.08 1.50
C TRP A 37 -2.08 -11.04 2.90
N SER A 38 -2.80 -10.46 3.87
CA SER A 38 -2.26 -10.21 5.22
C SER A 38 -2.27 -11.45 6.11
N LEU A 39 -3.33 -12.26 6.06
CA LEU A 39 -3.43 -13.47 6.89
C LEU A 39 -2.79 -14.70 6.23
N ASN A 40 -2.97 -14.88 4.91
CA ASN A 40 -2.56 -16.09 4.19
C ASN A 40 -1.37 -15.91 3.23
N GLY A 41 -0.94 -14.67 2.96
CA GLY A 41 0.21 -14.39 2.08
C GLY A 41 0.00 -14.67 0.58
N TYR A 42 -1.24 -14.85 0.11
CA TYR A 42 -1.54 -15.20 -1.27
C TYR A 42 -1.69 -13.97 -2.17
N THR A 43 -0.60 -13.57 -2.84
CA THR A 43 -0.58 -12.42 -3.77
C THR A 43 -0.59 -12.84 -5.26
N GLY A 44 -0.90 -14.11 -5.53
CA GLY A 44 -0.73 -14.73 -6.85
C GLY A 44 0.48 -15.67 -6.91
N ASN A 45 0.58 -16.46 -7.98
CA ASN A 45 1.63 -17.44 -8.21
C ASN A 45 2.43 -17.06 -9.46
N SER A 46 3.76 -17.07 -9.39
CA SER A 46 4.65 -16.77 -10.53
C SER A 46 4.52 -17.75 -11.70
N ASN A 47 3.91 -18.91 -11.49
CA ASN A 47 3.64 -19.92 -12.51
C ASN A 47 2.21 -19.86 -13.06
N CYS A 48 1.45 -18.81 -12.74
CA CYS A 48 0.09 -18.60 -13.22
C CYS A 48 -0.02 -17.25 -13.91
N SER A 49 -0.84 -17.19 -14.96
CA SER A 49 -1.16 -15.96 -15.68
C SER A 49 -2.67 -15.83 -15.87
N THR A 50 -3.13 -14.59 -15.97
CA THR A 50 -4.53 -14.26 -16.29
C THR A 50 -4.56 -13.65 -17.68
N ALA A 51 -5.37 -14.21 -18.57
CA ALA A 51 -5.63 -13.63 -19.88
C ALA A 51 -6.79 -12.63 -19.77
N VAL A 52 -6.60 -11.42 -20.29
CA VAL A 52 -7.62 -10.37 -20.33
C VAL A 52 -7.98 -10.13 -21.80
N LEU A 53 -9.27 -10.27 -22.12
CA LEU A 53 -9.81 -10.02 -23.46
C LEU A 53 -10.60 -8.71 -23.40
N ASP A 54 -9.98 -7.62 -23.84
CA ASP A 54 -10.52 -6.27 -23.70
C ASP A 54 -9.95 -5.34 -24.81
N SER A 55 -10.09 -4.02 -24.67
CA SER A 55 -9.63 -3.00 -25.64
C SER A 55 -8.11 -2.98 -25.85
N GLY A 56 -7.36 -3.58 -24.93
CA GLY A 56 -5.90 -3.64 -24.99
C GLY A 56 -5.27 -3.48 -23.62
N ILE A 57 -3.97 -3.20 -23.59
CA ILE A 57 -3.24 -2.86 -22.38
C ILE A 57 -2.07 -1.92 -22.70
N ASP A 58 -2.00 -0.78 -22.02
CA ASP A 58 -0.84 0.11 -22.08
C ASP A 58 0.29 -0.46 -21.21
N SER A 59 1.30 -1.05 -21.85
CA SER A 59 2.45 -1.63 -21.16
C SER A 59 3.40 -0.61 -20.54
N ASN A 60 3.25 0.69 -20.84
CA ASN A 60 4.06 1.76 -20.25
C ASN A 60 3.40 2.42 -19.03
N ASN A 61 2.21 1.96 -18.64
CA ASN A 61 1.49 2.49 -17.50
C ASN A 61 2.24 2.19 -16.17
N THR A 62 2.21 3.14 -15.23
CA THR A 62 2.88 3.05 -13.92
C THR A 62 2.46 1.85 -13.07
N PHE A 63 1.24 1.33 -13.26
CA PHE A 63 0.75 0.13 -12.59
C PHE A 63 1.37 -1.17 -13.10
N PHE A 64 2.09 -1.13 -14.22
CA PHE A 64 2.83 -2.25 -14.80
C PHE A 64 4.33 -1.91 -14.86
N PRO A 65 5.01 -1.77 -13.71
CA PRO A 65 6.38 -1.24 -13.64
C PRO A 65 7.43 -2.05 -14.41
N THR A 66 7.14 -3.31 -14.72
CA THR A 66 8.02 -4.17 -15.54
C THR A 66 7.57 -4.31 -16.99
N GLY A 67 6.42 -3.72 -17.32
CA GLY A 67 5.88 -3.61 -18.68
C GLY A 67 5.67 -4.95 -19.39
N PHE A 68 5.82 -4.90 -20.71
CA PHE A 68 5.73 -6.05 -21.61
C PHE A 68 7.10 -6.68 -21.84
N ASN A 69 7.24 -7.95 -21.46
CA ASN A 69 8.45 -8.71 -21.68
C ASN A 69 8.12 -10.18 -22.00
N PRO A 70 8.08 -10.53 -23.29
CA PRO A 70 7.74 -11.89 -23.74
C PRO A 70 8.92 -12.87 -23.71
N ILE A 71 10.15 -12.39 -23.48
CA ILE A 71 11.36 -13.20 -23.70
C ILE A 71 11.56 -14.23 -22.58
N ASN A 72 11.28 -13.85 -21.33
CA ASN A 72 11.49 -14.73 -20.18
C ASN A 72 10.19 -15.06 -19.41
N LEU A 73 9.02 -14.68 -19.96
CA LEU A 73 7.73 -14.69 -19.23
C LEU A 73 7.84 -14.00 -17.86
N THR A 74 8.70 -12.99 -17.78
CA THR A 74 8.96 -12.21 -16.58
C THR A 74 8.31 -10.85 -16.73
N GLY A 75 7.69 -10.36 -15.67
CA GLY A 75 7.08 -9.04 -15.63
C GLY A 75 5.55 -9.08 -15.61
N ASN A 76 4.93 -7.91 -15.68
CA ASN A 76 3.48 -7.76 -15.51
C ASN A 76 2.71 -8.28 -16.74
N ILE A 77 3.31 -8.17 -17.94
CA ILE A 77 2.68 -8.57 -19.20
C ILE A 77 3.67 -9.49 -19.94
N ILE A 78 3.30 -10.77 -20.08
CA ILE A 78 4.19 -11.82 -20.60
C ILE A 78 3.83 -12.28 -22.01
N SER A 79 2.64 -11.93 -22.50
CA SER A 79 2.15 -12.29 -23.83
C SER A 79 1.16 -11.26 -24.33
N TRP A 80 1.07 -11.11 -25.66
CA TRP A 80 0.20 -10.15 -26.32
C TRP A 80 -0.36 -10.74 -27.61
N LYS A 81 -1.64 -10.47 -27.86
CA LYS A 81 -2.27 -10.75 -29.15
C LYS A 81 -3.36 -9.72 -29.42
N ASP A 82 -3.15 -8.98 -30.51
CA ASP A 82 -4.17 -8.14 -31.11
C ASP A 82 -4.92 -8.94 -32.19
N PHE A 83 -6.26 -8.93 -32.12
CA PHE A 83 -7.16 -9.54 -33.10
C PHE A 83 -7.84 -8.53 -34.02
N ILE A 84 -7.65 -7.22 -33.80
CA ILE A 84 -8.29 -6.14 -34.54
C ILE A 84 -7.30 -5.48 -35.51
N HIS A 85 -6.18 -4.95 -35.01
CA HIS A 85 -5.19 -4.25 -35.84
C HIS A 85 -3.92 -5.09 -36.07
N GLU A 86 -3.86 -6.30 -35.51
CA GLU A 86 -2.75 -7.24 -35.61
C GLU A 86 -1.39 -6.64 -35.23
N LEU A 87 -1.38 -5.62 -34.35
CA LEU A 87 -0.14 -4.96 -33.94
C LEU A 87 0.70 -5.87 -33.03
N PRO A 88 2.03 -5.91 -33.22
CA PRO A 88 2.90 -6.84 -32.50
C PRO A 88 3.19 -6.42 -31.05
N ASN A 89 2.94 -5.15 -30.71
CA ASN A 89 3.19 -4.59 -29.38
C ASN A 89 1.87 -4.24 -28.69
N PRO A 90 1.78 -4.40 -27.34
CA PRO A 90 0.63 -3.95 -26.58
C PRO A 90 0.38 -2.45 -26.74
N TYR A 91 -0.90 -2.12 -26.82
CA TYR A 91 -1.42 -0.76 -26.75
C TYR A 91 -2.85 -0.87 -26.23
N ASP A 92 -3.41 0.28 -25.83
CA ASP A 92 -4.81 0.42 -25.51
C ASP A 92 -5.26 1.80 -25.98
N ASP A 93 -6.18 1.84 -26.93
CA ASP A 93 -6.70 3.07 -27.53
C ASP A 93 -8.01 3.55 -26.86
N ASN A 94 -8.55 2.78 -25.92
CA ASN A 94 -9.74 3.12 -25.15
C ASN A 94 -9.43 3.36 -23.66
N GLY A 95 -8.54 2.57 -23.08
CA GLY A 95 -8.15 2.60 -21.67
C GLY A 95 -8.93 1.64 -20.76
N HIS A 96 -10.03 1.04 -21.23
CA HIS A 96 -10.82 0.09 -20.44
C HIS A 96 -10.03 -1.17 -20.08
N GLY A 97 -9.33 -1.77 -21.05
CA GLY A 97 -8.51 -2.96 -20.83
C GLY A 97 -7.33 -2.72 -19.88
N THR A 98 -6.68 -1.55 -19.99
CA THR A 98 -5.65 -1.09 -19.06
C THR A 98 -6.19 -0.96 -17.64
N PHE A 99 -7.38 -0.36 -17.50
CA PHE A 99 -8.06 -0.20 -16.21
C PHE A 99 -8.44 -1.54 -15.56
N ILE A 100 -9.05 -2.46 -16.31
CA ILE A 100 -9.39 -3.79 -15.81
C ILE A 100 -8.12 -4.56 -15.43
N SER A 101 -7.09 -4.51 -16.26
CA SER A 101 -5.82 -5.20 -16.00
C SER A 101 -5.12 -4.67 -14.75
N SER A 102 -5.21 -3.36 -14.47
CA SER A 102 -4.61 -2.75 -13.29
C SER A 102 -5.36 -3.14 -12.00
N ILE A 103 -6.66 -3.41 -12.07
CA ILE A 103 -7.42 -3.99 -10.95
C ILE A 103 -6.97 -5.41 -10.63
N ILE A 104 -6.72 -6.23 -11.66
CA ILE A 104 -6.41 -7.66 -11.48
C ILE A 104 -4.98 -7.85 -10.97
N VAL A 105 -3.99 -7.21 -11.61
CA VAL A 105 -2.56 -7.45 -11.35
C VAL A 105 -1.72 -6.17 -11.17
N GLY A 106 -2.35 -4.99 -11.23
CA GLY A 106 -1.64 -3.74 -11.04
C GLY A 106 -1.04 -3.67 -9.63
N THR A 107 0.15 -3.11 -9.52
CA THR A 107 0.85 -3.03 -8.23
C THR A 107 0.24 -1.99 -7.29
N GLY A 108 -0.64 -1.12 -7.79
CA GLY A 108 -1.21 0.01 -7.04
C GLY A 108 -0.14 1.00 -6.53
N THR A 109 1.11 0.86 -6.98
CA THR A 109 2.24 1.69 -6.58
C THR A 109 2.38 2.83 -7.56
N GLU A 110 1.65 3.91 -7.33
CA GLU A 110 2.07 5.23 -7.83
C GLU A 110 3.26 5.66 -6.95
N PRO A 111 4.47 5.80 -7.50
CA PRO A 111 5.59 6.32 -6.72
C PRO A 111 5.27 7.77 -6.33
N TYR A 112 4.84 7.96 -5.09
CA TYR A 112 4.61 9.29 -4.54
C TYR A 112 5.95 10.02 -4.36
N ASN A 113 6.36 10.75 -5.39
CA ASN A 113 7.58 11.54 -5.39
C ASN A 113 7.27 12.94 -4.86
N SER A 114 7.42 13.11 -3.54
CA SER A 114 7.22 14.39 -2.88
C SER A 114 8.54 14.94 -2.35
N THR A 115 8.77 16.23 -2.57
CA THR A 115 9.86 16.98 -1.93
C THR A 115 9.52 17.36 -0.48
N ASN A 116 8.26 17.22 -0.08
CA ASN A 116 7.79 17.55 1.25
C ASN A 116 8.11 16.42 2.24
N LYS A 117 8.27 16.82 3.50
CA LYS A 117 8.40 15.86 4.59
C LYS A 117 7.17 14.96 4.66
N ILE A 118 7.39 13.65 4.63
CA ILE A 118 6.36 12.65 4.92
C ILE A 118 6.31 12.45 6.44
N ASN A 119 5.14 12.60 7.03
CA ASN A 119 4.91 12.29 8.45
C ASN A 119 4.00 11.06 8.55
N MET A 120 4.48 10.01 9.21
CA MET A 120 3.66 8.85 9.61
C MET A 120 3.45 8.93 11.11
N THR A 121 2.20 8.82 11.58
CA THR A 121 1.86 8.94 12.99
C THR A 121 0.99 7.76 13.42
N PHE A 122 1.46 7.04 14.44
CA PHE A 122 0.69 6.00 15.13
C PHE A 122 0.39 6.50 16.54
N SER A 123 -0.89 6.52 16.90
CA SER A 123 -1.33 6.85 18.25
C SER A 123 -2.54 6.00 18.61
N GLY A 124 -2.69 5.70 19.90
CA GLY A 124 -3.78 4.87 20.39
C GLY A 124 -3.44 4.17 21.69
N ASN A 125 -4.48 3.62 22.33
CA ASN A 125 -4.35 2.77 23.49
C ASN A 125 -4.45 1.32 23.03
N TYR A 126 -3.42 0.53 23.30
CA TYR A 126 -3.34 -0.86 22.86
C TYR A 126 -3.21 -1.77 24.08
N SER A 127 -4.00 -2.84 24.12
CA SER A 127 -3.86 -3.90 25.12
C SER A 127 -3.11 -5.08 24.51
N HIS A 128 -2.41 -5.84 25.36
CA HIS A 128 -1.71 -7.05 24.92
C HIS A 128 -2.65 -8.03 24.19
N MET A 129 -3.84 -8.24 24.77
CA MET A 129 -4.89 -9.09 24.18
C MET A 129 -5.34 -8.58 22.80
N HIS A 130 -5.45 -7.27 22.58
CA HIS A 130 -5.81 -6.74 21.25
C HIS A 130 -4.69 -6.88 20.21
N MET A 131 -3.42 -6.89 20.63
CA MET A 131 -2.28 -6.94 19.72
C MET A 131 -1.85 -8.37 19.38
N TYR A 132 -2.01 -9.31 20.32
CA TYR A 132 -1.44 -10.65 20.22
C TYR A 132 -2.45 -11.78 20.39
N ASP A 133 -3.71 -11.50 20.77
CA ASP A 133 -4.75 -12.50 21.08
C ASP A 133 -4.29 -13.58 22.08
N GLU A 134 -3.36 -13.19 22.97
CA GLU A 134 -2.75 -14.06 23.97
C GLU A 134 -2.91 -13.44 25.37
N TYR A 135 -2.91 -14.29 26.40
CA TYR A 135 -2.76 -13.85 27.78
C TYR A 135 -1.30 -13.46 28.05
N MET A 136 -1.09 -12.44 28.89
CA MET A 136 0.25 -11.92 29.18
C MET A 136 1.15 -13.00 29.79
N ILE A 137 2.12 -13.47 29.00
CA ILE A 137 3.26 -14.24 29.46
C ILE A 137 4.50 -13.36 29.47
N GLY A 138 5.32 -13.45 30.52
CA GLY A 138 6.52 -12.62 30.67
C GLY A 138 7.59 -12.95 29.62
N ARG A 139 7.57 -12.23 28.49
CA ARG A 139 8.55 -12.33 27.40
C ARG A 139 8.55 -11.04 26.58
N ASN A 140 9.53 -10.94 25.68
CA ASN A 140 9.57 -9.85 24.71
C ASN A 140 8.60 -10.13 23.56
N PHE A 141 7.84 -9.12 23.17
CA PHE A 141 6.97 -9.16 22.00
C PHE A 141 7.41 -8.10 21.01
N THR A 142 7.45 -8.47 19.73
CA THR A 142 7.84 -7.59 18.64
C THR A 142 6.73 -7.59 17.60
N PHE A 143 6.40 -6.42 17.09
CA PHE A 143 5.51 -6.27 15.94
C PHE A 143 6.07 -5.21 15.00
N LYS A 144 5.84 -5.38 13.70
CA LYS A 144 6.33 -4.46 12.68
C LYS A 144 5.34 -3.32 12.49
N LEU A 145 5.76 -2.09 12.78
CA LEU A 145 4.92 -0.89 12.60
C LEU A 145 4.79 -0.48 11.13
N ALA A 146 5.92 -0.40 10.41
CA ALA A 146 5.94 0.06 9.03
C ALA A 146 7.16 -0.44 8.26
N THR A 147 7.10 -0.30 6.94
CA THR A 147 8.25 -0.42 6.03
C THR A 147 8.15 0.73 5.04
N PHE A 148 9.26 1.40 4.79
CA PHE A 148 9.32 2.52 3.86
C PHE A 148 10.63 2.44 3.07
N ASN A 149 10.60 2.96 1.85
CA ASN A 149 11.80 3.10 1.01
C ASN A 149 12.27 4.56 1.05
N VAL A 150 13.58 4.75 1.13
CA VAL A 150 14.22 6.07 1.11
C VAL A 150 15.09 6.15 -0.14
N SER A 151 14.52 6.69 -1.23
CA SER A 151 15.18 6.74 -2.54
C SER A 151 16.08 7.95 -2.75
N LYS A 152 15.91 9.02 -1.97
CA LYS A 152 16.67 10.26 -2.11
C LYS A 152 17.92 10.25 -1.23
N GLU A 153 19.06 10.58 -1.83
CA GLU A 153 20.33 10.72 -1.10
C GLU A 153 20.24 11.77 0.02
N ASN A 154 20.97 11.53 1.12
CA ASN A 154 21.04 12.41 2.31
C ASN A 154 19.68 12.66 2.99
N SER A 155 18.71 11.78 2.81
CA SER A 155 17.43 11.86 3.51
C SER A 155 17.61 11.57 5.01
N GLN A 156 16.95 12.37 5.85
CA GLN A 156 16.94 12.18 7.29
C GLN A 156 15.67 11.45 7.72
N VAL A 157 15.83 10.35 8.46
CA VAL A 157 14.74 9.60 9.07
C VAL A 157 14.69 9.94 10.56
N PHE A 158 13.57 10.50 11.02
CA PHE A 158 13.34 10.80 12.42
C PHE A 158 12.28 9.85 12.98
N VAL A 159 12.63 9.14 14.04
CA VAL A 159 11.70 8.31 14.81
C VAL A 159 11.59 8.91 16.20
N ASN A 160 10.40 9.38 16.54
CA ASN A 160 10.09 9.83 17.89
C ASN A 160 9.04 8.88 18.49
N SER A 161 9.27 8.46 19.73
CA SER A 161 8.37 7.54 20.42
C SER A 161 8.12 8.00 21.84
N SER A 162 6.89 7.80 22.29
CA SER A 162 6.48 8.05 23.67
C SER A 162 5.41 7.03 24.03
N TRP A 163 5.35 6.65 25.30
CA TRP A 163 4.36 5.71 25.79
C TRP A 163 3.94 6.10 27.21
N LYS A 164 2.76 5.62 27.60
CA LYS A 164 2.25 5.74 28.96
C LYS A 164 1.51 4.46 29.31
N GLU A 165 1.86 3.88 30.45
CA GLU A 165 1.15 2.74 31.00
C GLU A 165 -0.24 3.17 31.52
N ILE A 166 -1.29 2.47 31.10
CA ILE A 166 -2.65 2.65 31.64
C ILE A 166 -2.96 1.56 32.67
N VAL A 167 -2.47 0.34 32.42
CA VAL A 167 -2.58 -0.83 33.30
C VAL A 167 -1.21 -1.49 33.37
N ALA A 168 -0.80 -1.90 34.58
CA ALA A 168 0.48 -2.55 34.82
C ALA A 168 0.66 -3.80 33.93
N GLY A 169 1.83 -3.93 33.30
CA GLY A 169 2.19 -5.11 32.52
C GLY A 169 3.31 -4.91 31.49
N ILE A 170 3.90 -3.72 31.39
CA ILE A 170 5.02 -3.45 30.48
C ILE A 170 6.21 -2.92 31.29
N ASP A 171 7.29 -3.70 31.31
CA ASP A 171 8.53 -3.32 31.99
C ASP A 171 9.35 -2.31 31.15
N GLU A 172 9.50 -2.60 29.86
CA GLU A 172 10.30 -1.82 28.93
C GLU A 172 9.61 -1.70 27.56
N PHE A 173 9.73 -0.53 26.94
CA PHE A 173 9.27 -0.29 25.57
C PHE A 173 10.41 0.31 24.74
N TRP A 174 10.66 -0.23 23.56
CA TRP A 174 11.69 0.28 22.66
C TRP A 174 11.22 0.23 21.21
N ILE A 175 11.77 1.12 20.38
CA ILE A 175 11.57 1.12 18.94
C ILE A 175 12.92 0.90 18.27
N GLU A 176 12.94 -0.01 17.30
CA GLU A 176 14.11 -0.37 16.51
C GLU A 176 13.90 0.00 15.05
N LEU A 177 14.94 0.54 14.43
CA LEU A 177 15.00 0.80 13.00
C LEU A 177 15.97 -0.18 12.38
N TYR A 178 15.49 -0.99 11.45
CA TYR A 178 16.28 -1.94 10.69
C TYR A 178 16.44 -1.45 9.24
N ASN A 179 17.63 -1.65 8.69
CA ASN A 179 17.86 -1.66 7.25
C ASN A 179 17.98 -3.12 6.82
N GLU A 180 16.96 -3.61 6.12
CA GLU A 180 16.77 -5.03 5.81
C GLU A 180 16.84 -5.89 7.09
N THR A 181 17.99 -6.48 7.38
CA THR A 181 18.23 -7.32 8.56
C THR A 181 19.14 -6.67 9.61
N SER A 182 19.73 -5.52 9.31
CA SER A 182 20.73 -4.87 10.16
C SER A 182 20.08 -3.79 11.03
N LEU A 183 20.28 -3.87 12.35
CA LEU A 183 19.82 -2.83 13.27
C LEU A 183 20.63 -1.55 13.03
N VAL A 184 19.95 -0.47 12.66
CA VAL A 184 20.55 0.85 12.39
C VAL A 184 20.47 1.74 13.60
N ASN A 185 19.32 1.76 14.29
CA ASN A 185 19.12 2.61 15.45
C ASN A 185 18.05 2.02 16.38
N LYS A 186 18.07 2.40 17.66
CA LYS A 186 17.03 2.05 18.62
C LYS A 186 16.79 3.15 19.64
N SER A 187 15.56 3.27 20.12
CA SER A 187 15.20 4.08 21.28
C SER A 187 14.80 3.15 22.41
N LYS A 188 15.31 3.36 23.63
CA LYS A 188 14.89 2.60 24.81
C LYS A 188 14.13 3.53 25.73
N ASN A 189 12.87 3.20 26.00
CA ASN A 189 12.03 3.92 26.96
C ASN A 189 11.84 3.02 28.17
N ILE A 190 12.56 3.35 29.24
CA ILE A 190 12.50 2.64 30.52
C ILE A 190 11.45 3.31 31.39
N LYS A 191 10.72 2.52 32.18
CA LYS A 191 9.87 3.03 33.24
C LYS A 191 10.70 3.83 34.24
N ASN A 192 10.49 5.15 34.30
CA ASN A 192 11.08 5.98 35.35
C ASN A 192 10.25 5.80 36.64
N GLU A 193 10.43 4.69 37.35
CA GLU A 193 9.93 4.59 38.72
C GLU A 193 10.92 5.28 39.66
N THR A 194 10.70 6.56 39.95
CA THR A 194 11.15 7.11 41.24
C THR A 194 10.21 6.59 42.32
N PHE A 195 10.63 5.53 43.00
CA PHE A 195 10.11 5.21 44.33
C PHE A 195 10.78 6.13 45.34
N TYR A 196 9.99 6.96 46.04
CA TYR A 196 10.38 7.54 47.33
C TYR A 196 9.87 6.61 48.45
#